data_AF-A0A923VDP8-F1
#
_entry.id   AF-A0A923VDP8-F1
#
_cell.length_a   1.000
_cell.length_b   1.000
_cell.length_c   1.000
_cell.angle_alpha   90.00
_cell.angle_beta   90.00
_cell.angle_gamma   90.00
#
_symmetry.space_group_name_H-M   'P 1'
#
loop_
_entity.id
_entity.type
_entity.pdbx_description
1 polymer ?
#
loop_
_entity_poly.entity_id
_entity_poly.type
_entity_poly.pdbx_seq_one_letter_code
_entity_poly.pdbx_strand_id
1 'polypeptide(L)'
;MKKIVLYFVLLIATNAVFAQADTSALYYKYPNVPPFTITKVPDSTTFAKAGLKKNKATMIMVFSPDCDHCTHEIKELLAHMELFKNVQILLVSHLDFHYIKNFYEEYKIANYPNITVGRDYSYFFGTFFKIKFLPAIFTYNKKGKFVQAFDGSVAVQKIAASL
;
A
#
# COMPACT_ATOMS: atom_id res chain seq x y z
N MET A 1 33.63 -38.12 -41.02
CA MET A 1 33.44 -36.64 -40.99
C MET A 1 31.98 -36.22 -40.82
N LYS A 2 30.97 -36.90 -41.40
CA LYS A 2 29.54 -36.54 -41.25
C LYS A 2 28.95 -36.72 -39.83
N LYS A 3 29.50 -37.63 -39.01
CA LYS A 3 29.00 -37.87 -37.63
C LYS A 3 29.50 -36.85 -36.59
N ILE A 4 30.60 -36.15 -36.86
CA ILE A 4 31.19 -35.16 -35.93
C ILE A 4 30.42 -33.83 -36.00
N VAL A 5 29.91 -33.48 -37.18
CA VAL A 5 29.09 -32.26 -37.38
C VAL A 5 27.75 -32.35 -36.62
N LEU A 6 27.20 -33.56 -36.44
CA LEU A 6 25.93 -33.75 -35.74
C LEU A 6 26.03 -33.49 -34.23
N TYR A 7 27.19 -33.72 -33.62
CA TYR A 7 27.41 -33.46 -32.19
C TYR A 7 27.59 -31.97 -31.87
N PHE A 8 28.11 -31.18 -32.82
CA PHE A 8 28.26 -29.73 -32.62
C PHE A 8 26.93 -28.97 -32.71
N VAL A 9 25.96 -29.47 -33.49
CA VAL A 9 24.62 -28.85 -33.57
C VAL A 9 23.79 -29.16 -32.33
N LEU A 10 24.01 -30.30 -31.66
CA LEU A 10 23.28 -30.67 -30.44
C LEU A 10 23.76 -29.91 -29.18
N LEU A 11 24.99 -29.37 -29.20
CA LEU A 11 25.57 -28.60 -28.09
C LEU A 11 25.10 -27.13 -28.02
N ILE A 12 24.47 -26.62 -29.08
CA ILE A 12 23.96 -25.23 -29.12
C ILE A 12 22.48 -25.16 -28.65
N ALA A 13 21.81 -26.31 -28.49
CA ALA A 13 20.41 -26.36 -28.07
C ALA A 13 20.18 -26.30 -26.54
N THR A 14 21.24 -26.32 -25.73
CA THR A 14 21.09 -26.31 -24.27
C THR A 14 21.39 -24.92 -23.69
N ASN A 15 20.32 -24.30 -23.17
CA ASN A 15 20.31 -23.24 -22.14
C ASN A 15 20.26 -21.77 -22.61
N ALA A 16 19.32 -21.42 -23.50
CA ALA A 16 18.64 -20.14 -23.35
C ALA A 16 17.51 -20.28 -22.30
N VAL A 17 17.87 -20.57 -21.05
CA VAL A 17 16.93 -20.43 -19.93
C VAL A 17 16.79 -18.92 -19.72
N PHE A 18 15.73 -18.34 -20.27
CA PHE A 18 15.31 -17.00 -19.88
C PHE A 18 14.89 -17.06 -18.41
N ALA A 19 15.82 -16.79 -17.50
CA ALA A 19 15.49 -16.39 -16.15
C ALA A 19 14.86 -14.99 -16.24
N GLN A 20 13.58 -14.93 -16.62
CA GLN A 20 12.82 -13.69 -16.50
C GLN A 20 12.77 -13.37 -15.01
N ALA A 21 13.51 -12.35 -14.59
CA ALA A 21 13.40 -11.82 -13.24
C ALA A 21 11.93 -11.42 -13.02
N ASP A 22 11.26 -12.12 -12.11
CA ASP A 22 9.85 -11.91 -11.85
C ASP A 22 9.63 -10.50 -11.29
N THR A 23 9.19 -9.59 -12.16
CA THR A 23 8.98 -8.17 -11.89
C THR A 23 7.69 -7.88 -11.11
N SER A 24 6.85 -8.89 -10.88
CA SER A 24 5.58 -8.72 -10.19
C SER A 24 5.76 -8.10 -8.80
N ALA A 25 4.80 -7.27 -8.39
CA ALA A 25 4.89 -6.55 -7.14
C ALA A 25 4.75 -7.51 -5.94
N LEU A 26 5.50 -7.24 -4.87
CA LEU A 26 5.63 -8.14 -3.72
C LEU A 26 4.28 -8.43 -3.04
N TYR A 27 3.36 -7.48 -3.05
CA TYR A 27 2.04 -7.62 -2.45
C TYR A 27 1.12 -8.60 -3.20
N TYR A 28 1.41 -8.96 -4.46
CA TYR A 28 0.71 -10.07 -5.13
C TYR A 28 1.23 -11.44 -4.68
N LYS A 29 2.56 -11.57 -4.50
CA LYS A 29 3.19 -12.82 -4.04
C LYS A 29 2.94 -13.10 -2.57
N TYR A 30 2.91 -12.04 -1.77
CA TYR A 30 2.68 -12.06 -0.34
C TYR A 30 1.44 -11.26 -0.02
N PRO A 31 0.23 -11.81 -0.30
CA PRO A 31 -1.02 -11.07 -0.23
C PRO A 31 -1.48 -10.86 1.21
N ASN A 32 -0.59 -10.83 2.20
CA ASN A 32 -0.94 -10.48 3.57
C ASN A 32 -0.66 -9.00 3.78
N VAL A 33 -1.33 -8.39 4.76
CA VAL A 33 -0.91 -7.06 5.26
C VAL A 33 0.60 -7.11 5.60
N PRO A 34 1.42 -6.21 5.06
CA PRO A 34 2.86 -6.25 5.25
C PRO A 34 3.27 -5.98 6.71
N PRO A 35 4.43 -6.48 7.16
CA PRO A 35 4.93 -6.26 8.53
C PRO A 35 5.53 -4.85 8.68
N PHE A 36 4.68 -3.82 8.66
CA PHE A 36 5.10 -2.43 8.82
C PHE A 36 5.31 -2.03 10.28
N THR A 37 6.09 -0.97 10.47
CA THR A 37 6.21 -0.17 11.70
C THR A 37 6.27 1.30 11.29
N ILE A 38 5.51 2.16 11.97
CA ILE A 38 5.44 3.60 11.72
C ILE A 38 5.44 4.37 13.05
N THR A 39 5.74 5.67 12.96
CA THR A 39 5.55 6.61 14.07
C THR A 39 4.17 7.25 13.96
N LYS A 40 3.27 6.93 14.89
CA LYS A 40 1.88 7.40 14.90
C LYS A 40 1.80 8.90 15.17
N VAL A 41 0.89 9.56 14.48
CA VAL A 41 0.49 10.95 14.72
C VAL A 41 -0.80 10.95 15.55
N PRO A 42 -0.97 11.86 16.53
CA PRO A 42 -0.10 13.00 16.86
C PRO A 42 0.91 12.74 18.01
N ASP A 43 0.89 11.57 18.63
CA ASP A 43 1.58 11.30 19.91
C ASP A 43 3.00 10.72 19.77
N SER A 44 3.51 10.54 18.55
CA SER A 44 4.83 9.96 18.25
C SER A 44 5.02 8.53 18.77
N THR A 45 3.94 7.82 19.11
CA THR A 45 4.02 6.41 19.56
C THR A 45 4.29 5.47 18.40
N THR A 46 4.94 4.33 18.66
CA THR A 46 5.13 3.31 17.62
C THR A 46 3.83 2.56 17.33
N PHE A 47 3.48 2.44 16.06
CA PHE A 47 2.38 1.59 15.59
C PHE A 47 2.91 0.57 14.58
N ALA A 48 2.49 -0.68 14.70
CA ALA A 48 2.94 -1.77 13.83
C ALA A 48 1.76 -2.63 13.40
N LYS A 49 1.99 -3.54 12.44
CA LYS A 49 0.97 -4.51 11.97
C LYS A 49 0.20 -5.19 13.10
N ALA A 50 0.87 -5.53 14.20
CA ALA A 50 0.26 -6.19 15.36
C ALA A 50 -0.82 -5.35 16.06
N GLY A 51 -0.80 -4.02 15.90
CA GLY A 51 -1.82 -3.11 16.41
C GLY A 51 -3.10 -3.07 15.56
N LEU A 52 -3.12 -3.70 14.39
CA LEU A 52 -4.35 -3.84 13.59
C LEU A 52 -5.32 -4.82 14.25
N LYS A 53 -6.60 -4.45 14.26
CA LYS A 53 -7.68 -5.30 14.76
C LYS A 53 -7.84 -6.52 13.85
N LYS A 54 -7.92 -7.71 14.45
CA LYS A 54 -8.24 -8.96 13.75
C LYS A 54 -9.69 -8.94 13.25
N ASN A 55 -9.99 -9.69 12.20
CA ASN A 55 -11.32 -9.82 11.59
C ASN A 55 -11.94 -8.50 11.10
N LYS A 56 -11.11 -7.49 10.86
CA LYS A 56 -11.52 -6.18 10.34
C LYS A 56 -10.82 -5.93 9.01
N ALA A 57 -11.57 -5.48 8.00
CA ALA A 57 -11.00 -5.09 6.71
C ALA A 57 -10.08 -3.88 6.92
N THR A 58 -9.00 -3.82 6.16
CA THR A 58 -7.97 -2.79 6.28
C THR A 58 -7.78 -2.06 4.97
N MET A 59 -7.79 -0.73 5.02
CA MET A 59 -7.37 0.13 3.91
C MET A 59 -6.06 0.79 4.30
N ILE A 60 -5.03 0.66 3.46
CA ILE A 60 -3.77 1.38 3.60
C ILE A 60 -3.71 2.40 2.48
N MET A 61 -3.56 3.68 2.81
CA MET A 61 -3.38 4.76 1.84
C MET A 61 -2.03 5.43 2.10
N VAL A 62 -1.18 5.41 1.08
CA VAL A 62 0.06 6.18 1.05
C VAL A 62 -0.24 7.53 0.43
N PHE A 63 0.10 8.61 1.13
CA PHE A 63 -0.24 9.97 0.75
C PHE A 63 0.90 10.96 0.99
N SER A 64 0.77 12.14 0.39
CA SER A 64 1.60 13.30 0.68
C SER A 64 0.70 14.47 1.10
N PRO A 65 0.95 15.12 2.26
CA PRO A 65 0.21 16.30 2.72
C PRO A 65 0.14 17.47 1.73
N ASP A 66 1.12 17.61 0.84
CA ASP A 66 1.30 18.70 -0.12
C ASP A 66 0.83 18.35 -1.55
N CYS A 67 0.13 17.24 -1.74
CA CYS A 67 -0.34 16.78 -3.04
C CYS A 67 -1.85 17.00 -3.21
N ASP A 68 -2.27 17.76 -4.24
CA ASP A 68 -3.67 18.08 -4.52
C ASP A 68 -4.55 16.83 -4.69
N HIS A 69 -4.06 15.79 -5.37
CA HIS A 69 -4.80 14.54 -5.51
C HIS A 69 -4.98 13.82 -4.17
N CYS A 70 -3.99 13.88 -3.28
CA CYS A 70 -4.09 13.30 -1.94
C CYS A 70 -5.10 14.06 -1.08
N THR A 71 -5.08 15.40 -1.12
CA THR A 71 -6.01 16.21 -0.34
C THR A 71 -7.44 16.03 -0.83
N HIS A 72 -7.66 15.95 -2.14
CA HIS A 72 -8.98 15.65 -2.70
C HIS A 72 -9.51 14.28 -2.26
N GLU A 73 -8.71 13.23 -2.41
CA GLU A 73 -9.10 11.87 -2.03
C GLU A 73 -9.42 11.74 -0.53
N ILE A 74 -8.66 12.42 0.32
CA ILE A 74 -8.93 12.46 1.76
C ILE A 74 -10.25 13.18 2.04
N LYS A 75 -10.53 14.31 1.39
CA LYS A 75 -11.81 15.02 1.57
C LYS A 75 -12.99 14.12 1.19
N GLU A 76 -12.89 13.42 0.06
CA GLU A 76 -13.91 12.48 -0.39
C GLU A 76 -14.07 11.31 0.58
N LEU A 77 -12.97 10.74 1.09
CA LEU A 77 -12.98 9.68 2.09
C LEU A 77 -13.71 10.14 3.36
N LEU A 78 -13.35 11.31 3.88
CA LEU A 78 -13.92 11.87 5.11
C LEU A 78 -15.42 12.21 4.94
N ALA A 79 -15.82 12.71 3.77
CA ALA A 79 -17.22 12.98 3.45
C ALA A 79 -18.09 11.70 3.38
N HIS A 80 -17.49 10.54 3.13
CA HIS A 80 -18.19 9.26 2.95
C HIS A 80 -17.79 8.20 3.99
N MET A 81 -17.37 8.62 5.20
CA MET A 81 -16.90 7.71 6.25
C MET A 81 -17.92 6.66 6.69
N GLU A 82 -19.21 6.88 6.45
CA GLU A 82 -20.27 5.89 6.66
C GLU A 82 -20.03 4.58 5.90
N LEU A 83 -19.44 4.65 4.69
CA LEU A 83 -19.07 3.48 3.90
C LEU A 83 -17.92 2.68 4.55
N PHE A 84 -17.11 3.34 5.40
CA PHE A 84 -15.88 2.79 5.97
C PHE A 84 -15.95 2.53 7.49
N LYS A 85 -17.12 2.64 8.12
CA LYS A 85 -17.28 2.46 9.58
C LYS A 85 -16.72 1.13 10.11
N ASN A 86 -16.82 0.08 9.30
CA ASN A 86 -16.35 -1.28 9.62
C ASN A 86 -14.93 -1.58 9.09
N VAL A 87 -14.24 -0.58 8.54
CA VAL A 87 -12.87 -0.67 8.03
C VAL A 87 -11.92 -0.02 9.04
N GLN A 88 -10.71 -0.53 9.17
CA GLN A 88 -9.62 0.20 9.81
C GLN A 88 -8.73 0.81 8.73
N ILE A 89 -8.49 2.11 8.84
CA ILE A 89 -7.81 2.89 7.81
C ILE A 89 -6.44 3.27 8.35
N LEU A 90 -5.43 3.06 7.53
CA LEU A 90 -4.05 3.43 7.81
C LEU A 90 -3.59 4.44 6.77
N LEU A 91 -3.46 5.70 7.17
CA LEU A 91 -2.89 6.76 6.34
C LEU A 91 -1.40 6.88 6.67
N VAL A 92 -0.55 6.74 5.67
CA VAL A 92 0.91 6.76 5.85
C VAL A 92 1.58 7.72 4.88
N SER A 93 2.55 8.46 5.39
CA SER A 93 3.38 9.35 4.59
C SER A 93 4.83 9.24 5.03
N HIS A 94 5.76 9.45 4.09
CA HIS A 94 7.19 9.46 4.36
C HIS A 94 7.73 10.86 4.67
N LEU A 95 6.89 11.90 4.52
CA LEU A 95 7.27 13.28 4.82
C LEU A 95 7.59 13.49 6.31
N ASP A 96 8.14 14.66 6.64
CA ASP A 96 8.41 15.02 8.02
C ASP A 96 7.16 15.01 8.88
N PHE A 97 7.36 14.57 10.13
CA PHE A 97 6.27 14.39 11.10
C PHE A 97 5.44 15.67 11.28
N HIS A 98 6.07 16.84 11.20
CA HIS A 98 5.38 18.12 11.31
C HIS A 98 4.33 18.32 10.21
N TYR A 99 4.64 18.02 8.94
CA TYR A 99 3.66 18.14 7.84
C TYR A 99 2.50 17.16 8.01
N ILE A 100 2.79 15.94 8.45
CA ILE A 100 1.76 14.92 8.70
C ILE A 100 0.87 15.32 9.89
N LYS A 101 1.46 15.92 10.94
CA LYS A 101 0.73 16.43 12.10
C LYS A 101 -0.18 17.61 11.73
N ASN A 102 0.31 18.55 10.94
CA ASN A 102 -0.51 19.67 10.47
C ASN A 102 -1.69 19.17 9.64
N PHE A 103 -1.45 18.21 8.74
CA PHE A 103 -2.52 17.54 7.99
C PHE A 103 -3.53 16.86 8.92
N TYR A 104 -3.07 16.13 9.94
CA TYR A 104 -3.94 15.47 10.93
C TYR A 104 -4.87 16.48 11.64
N GLU A 105 -4.34 17.65 11.99
CA GLU A 105 -5.07 18.73 12.65
C GLU A 105 -6.03 19.46 11.70
N GLU A 106 -5.57 19.82 10.50
CA GLU A 106 -6.35 20.52 9.46
C GLU A 106 -7.62 19.75 9.09
N TYR A 107 -7.48 18.44 8.84
CA TYR A 107 -8.58 17.56 8.47
C TYR A 107 -9.35 16.99 9.67
N LYS A 108 -9.02 17.43 10.89
CA LYS A 108 -9.67 16.99 12.14
C LYS A 108 -9.75 15.47 12.25
N ILE A 109 -8.67 14.78 11.88
CA ILE A 109 -8.63 13.32 11.79
C ILE A 109 -8.93 12.65 13.14
N ALA A 110 -8.68 13.35 14.26
CA ALA A 110 -9.06 12.94 15.61
C ALA A 110 -10.55 12.57 15.76
N ASN A 111 -11.44 13.10 14.92
CA ASN A 111 -12.87 12.79 14.95
C ASN A 111 -13.21 11.39 14.39
N TYR A 112 -12.24 10.68 13.80
CA TYR A 112 -12.45 9.42 13.10
C TYR A 112 -11.66 8.28 13.78
N PRO A 113 -12.25 7.55 14.74
CA PRO A 113 -11.55 6.57 15.56
C PRO A 113 -11.12 5.30 14.80
N ASN A 114 -11.56 5.14 13.55
CA ASN A 114 -11.15 4.06 12.67
C ASN A 114 -9.96 4.44 11.76
N ILE A 115 -9.45 5.67 11.85
CA ILE A 115 -8.28 6.13 11.11
C ILE A 115 -7.05 6.19 12.03
N THR A 116 -5.98 5.53 11.61
CA THR A 116 -4.64 5.68 12.16
C THR A 116 -3.77 6.41 11.15
N VAL A 117 -3.08 7.46 11.58
CA VAL A 117 -2.11 8.20 10.75
C VAL A 117 -0.71 7.98 11.28
N GLY A 118 0.27 7.80 10.41
CA GLY A 118 1.66 7.79 10.86
C GLY A 118 2.70 8.03 9.78
N ARG A 119 3.91 8.30 10.27
CA ARG A 119 5.10 8.52 9.46
C ARG A 119 5.82 7.21 9.19
N ASP A 120 6.06 6.93 7.92
CA ASP A 120 6.92 5.85 7.43
C ASP A 120 8.33 6.38 7.15
N TYR A 121 9.17 6.41 8.19
CA TYR A 121 10.53 6.95 8.09
C TYR A 121 11.42 6.18 7.11
N SER A 122 11.21 4.86 6.99
CA SER A 122 12.06 4.00 6.16
C SER A 122 11.62 3.89 4.71
N TYR A 123 10.58 4.63 4.30
CA TYR A 123 9.97 4.51 2.97
C TYR A 123 9.58 3.04 2.65
N PHE A 124 9.19 2.29 3.68
CA PHE A 124 8.83 0.90 3.58
C PHE A 124 7.68 0.68 2.62
N PHE A 125 6.60 1.47 2.73
CA PHE A 125 5.41 1.30 1.90
C PHE A 125 5.68 1.65 0.44
N GLY A 126 6.45 2.73 0.19
CA GLY A 126 6.88 3.11 -1.16
C GLY A 126 7.63 1.98 -1.86
N THR A 127 8.55 1.34 -1.14
CA THR A 127 9.35 0.21 -1.63
C THR A 127 8.52 -1.06 -1.81
N PHE A 128 7.76 -1.45 -0.79
CA PHE A 128 6.99 -2.70 -0.77
C PHE A 128 5.92 -2.75 -1.86
N PHE A 129 5.21 -1.64 -2.05
CA PHE A 129 4.15 -1.53 -3.04
C PHE A 129 4.64 -1.07 -4.42
N LYS A 130 5.91 -0.68 -4.56
CA LYS A 130 6.48 -0.08 -5.79
C LYS A 130 5.64 1.10 -6.29
N ILE A 131 5.29 2.01 -5.38
CA ILE A 131 4.37 3.13 -5.65
C ILE A 131 4.98 4.06 -6.71
N LYS A 132 4.16 4.39 -7.71
CA LYS A 132 4.53 5.33 -8.79
C LYS A 132 3.72 6.62 -8.74
N PHE A 133 2.50 6.56 -8.22
CA PHE A 133 1.55 7.68 -8.19
C PHE A 133 0.94 7.79 -6.80
N LEU A 134 0.66 9.01 -6.38
CA LEU A 134 -0.04 9.30 -5.13
C LEU A 134 -1.41 9.94 -5.43
N PRO A 135 -2.43 9.67 -4.61
CA PRO A 135 -2.42 8.68 -3.54
C PRO A 135 -2.38 7.25 -4.08
N ALA A 136 -1.86 6.32 -3.28
CA ALA A 136 -1.88 4.89 -3.58
C ALA A 136 -2.60 4.13 -2.46
N ILE A 137 -3.65 3.39 -2.81
CA ILE A 137 -4.58 2.77 -1.86
C ILE A 137 -4.55 1.25 -2.05
N PHE A 138 -4.39 0.53 -0.96
CA PHE A 138 -4.33 -0.93 -0.92
C PHE A 138 -5.36 -1.46 0.07
N THR A 139 -6.25 -2.33 -0.42
CA THR A 139 -7.34 -2.88 0.36
C THR A 139 -7.08 -4.33 0.74
N TYR A 140 -7.45 -4.68 1.97
CA TYR A 140 -7.30 -6.00 2.55
C TYR A 140 -8.61 -6.43 3.19
N ASN A 141 -9.05 -7.65 2.92
CA ASN A 141 -10.26 -8.20 3.52
C ASN A 141 -10.09 -8.50 5.01
N LYS A 142 -11.16 -8.96 5.67
CA LYS A 142 -11.18 -9.31 7.11
C LYS A 142 -10.17 -10.40 7.51
N LYS A 143 -9.68 -11.21 6.57
CA LYS A 143 -8.62 -12.21 6.78
C LYS A 143 -7.22 -11.63 6.63
N GLY A 144 -7.10 -10.31 6.42
CA GLY A 144 -5.85 -9.61 6.16
C GLY A 144 -5.25 -9.95 4.80
N LYS A 145 -6.07 -10.40 3.83
CA LYS A 145 -5.62 -10.74 2.48
C LYS A 145 -5.84 -9.58 1.52
N PHE A 146 -4.84 -9.27 0.71
CA PHE A 146 -4.89 -8.25 -0.33
C PHE A 146 -6.06 -8.53 -1.28
N VAL A 147 -6.79 -7.48 -1.63
CA VAL A 147 -7.95 -7.53 -2.53
C VAL A 147 -7.66 -6.71 -3.77
N GLN A 148 -7.42 -5.41 -3.59
CA GLN A 148 -7.28 -4.49 -4.71
C GLN A 148 -6.34 -3.33 -4.39
N ALA A 149 -5.61 -2.88 -5.41
CA ALA A 149 -4.83 -1.65 -5.40
C ALA A 149 -5.52 -0.60 -6.28
N PHE A 150 -5.45 0.65 -5.87
CA PHE A 150 -5.94 1.82 -6.58
C PHE A 150 -4.85 2.88 -6.60
N ASP A 151 -4.57 3.43 -7.77
CA ASP A 151 -3.58 4.49 -7.95
C ASP A 151 -4.29 5.76 -8.43
N GLY A 152 -3.90 6.92 -7.87
CA GLY A 152 -4.47 8.22 -8.23
C GLY A 152 -5.85 8.46 -7.60
N SER A 153 -6.59 9.43 -8.15
CA SER A 153 -7.93 9.77 -7.65
C SER A 153 -8.96 8.74 -8.12
N VAL A 154 -9.67 8.12 -7.17
CA VAL A 154 -10.63 7.06 -7.42
C VAL A 154 -11.90 7.33 -6.62
N ALA A 155 -13.07 7.05 -7.20
CA ALA A 155 -14.32 7.18 -6.49
C ALA A 155 -14.33 6.30 -5.21
N VAL A 156 -14.58 6.89 -4.05
CA VAL A 156 -14.55 6.22 -2.74
C VAL A 156 -15.52 5.05 -2.64
N GLN A 157 -16.61 5.06 -3.40
CA GLN A 157 -17.56 3.96 -3.50
C GLN A 157 -16.92 2.70 -4.11
N LYS A 158 -16.01 2.88 -5.08
CA LYS A 158 -15.26 1.78 -5.70
C LYS A 158 -14.27 1.16 -4.71
N ILE A 159 -13.64 2.00 -3.88
CA ILE A 159 -12.75 1.54 -2.82
C ILE A 159 -13.54 0.79 -1.75
N ALA A 160 -14.68 1.33 -1.32
CA ALA A 160 -15.57 0.69 -0.34
C ALA A 160 -16.08 -0.67 -0.81
N ALA A 161 -16.39 -0.82 -2.11
CA ALA A 161 -16.87 -2.06 -2.69
C ALA A 161 -15.83 -3.21 -2.66
N SER A 162 -14.55 -2.92 -2.46
CA SER A 162 -13.49 -3.94 -2.40
C SER A 162 -13.15 -4.43 -0.98
N LEU A 163 -13.83 -3.94 0.07
CA LEU A 163 -13.46 -4.15 1.49
C LEU A 163 -14.37 -5.13 2.25
#